data_AF-A1SX73-F1
#
_entry.id   AF-A1SX73-F1
#
_cell.length_a   1.000
_cell.length_b   1.000
_cell.length_c   1.000
_cell.angle_alpha   90.00
_cell.angle_beta   90.00
_cell.angle_gamma   90.00
#
_symmetry.space_group_name_H-M   'P 1'
#
loop_
_entity.id
_entity.type
_entity.pdbx_description
1 polymer ?
#
loop_
_entity_poly.entity_id
_entity_poly.type
_entity_poly.pdbx_seq_one_letter_code
_entity_poly.pdbx_strand_id
1 'polypeptide(L)'
;MTTHYLVCPNCHYQRNEYDKPVHKDVCPACGIVYSKWSAQNSSASRMDNRDQEIEDKDTISVWESIKAQFLSVPYQVDRNTFYGRVLAFCVCFIWGWSFILGGIDWQSIGGSFLHNINLPFHEFGHLLFMPLGRFWSILGGSLFQILLPLLILLGFSLHQKDNFGASIMLWWCGQNFIDISPYIADAQVRALPLILNKGEQSHDWGNLLTMTGNLQHTQAIANISFSIGCLLIFVSYIWSAYLLIQQKKVLQQ
;
A
#
# COMPACT_ATOMS: atom_id res chain seq x y z
N MET A 1 43.41 22.23 27.76
CA MET A 1 44.25 23.11 26.92
C MET A 1 43.59 24.47 26.87
N THR A 2 44.15 25.50 27.51
CA THR A 2 43.60 26.86 27.52
C THR A 2 43.85 27.53 26.16
N THR A 3 42.80 27.68 25.36
CA THR A 3 42.84 28.45 24.10
C THR A 3 43.06 29.92 24.40
N HIS A 4 44.25 30.44 24.10
CA HIS A 4 44.57 31.86 24.27
C HIS A 4 44.06 32.67 23.08
N TYR A 5 42.89 33.29 23.24
CA TYR A 5 42.38 34.26 22.27
C TYR A 5 43.01 35.64 22.52
N LEU A 6 43.75 36.16 21.53
CA LEU A 6 44.33 37.51 21.56
C LEU A 6 43.24 38.60 21.40
N VAL A 7 42.15 38.26 20.72
CA VAL A 7 40.98 39.11 20.50
C VAL A 7 39.73 38.34 20.94
N CYS A 8 38.88 38.96 21.75
CA CYS A 8 37.66 38.32 22.24
C CYS A 8 36.70 38.03 21.08
N PRO A 9 36.21 36.79 20.90
CA PRO A 9 35.37 36.46 19.75
C PRO A 9 33.91 36.95 19.90
N ASN A 10 33.51 37.41 21.09
CA ASN A 10 32.14 37.93 21.33
C ASN A 10 32.05 39.45 21.21
N CYS A 11 33.05 40.20 21.69
CA CYS A 11 33.03 41.67 21.68
C CYS A 11 34.21 42.31 20.94
N HIS A 12 35.08 41.50 20.32
CA HIS A 12 36.26 41.93 19.56
C HIS A 12 37.28 42.78 20.33
N TYR A 13 37.22 42.77 21.67
CA TYR A 13 38.19 43.48 22.51
C TYR A 13 39.58 42.82 22.46
N GLN A 14 40.62 43.64 22.27
CA GLN A 14 42.03 43.24 22.32
C GLN A 14 42.61 43.56 23.70
N ARG A 15 43.23 42.57 24.35
CA ARG A 15 43.80 42.75 25.69
C ARG A 15 45.01 43.67 25.68
N ASN A 16 45.08 44.56 26.66
CA ASN A 16 46.19 45.48 26.89
C ASN A 16 47.01 45.08 28.13
N GLU A 17 48.22 45.65 28.27
CA GLU A 17 49.11 45.32 29.40
C GLU A 17 48.55 45.68 30.80
N TYR A 18 47.55 46.56 30.86
CA TYR A 18 46.87 46.97 32.09
C TYR A 18 45.82 45.95 32.57
N ASP A 19 45.45 44.97 31.74
CA ASP A 19 44.42 43.95 32.06
C ASP A 19 44.97 42.73 32.82
N LYS A 20 46.23 42.81 33.28
CA LYS A 20 46.93 41.77 34.06
C LYS A 20 46.16 41.22 35.28
N PRO A 21 45.36 42.00 36.05
CA PRO A 21 44.64 41.43 37.19
C PRO A 21 43.48 40.51 36.81
N VAL A 22 42.99 40.55 35.56
CA VAL A 22 41.88 39.69 35.11
C VAL A 22 42.41 38.37 34.59
N HIS A 23 41.84 37.25 35.09
CA HIS A 23 42.24 35.90 34.71
C HIS A 23 42.29 35.72 33.18
N LYS A 24 43.33 35.02 32.69
CA LYS A 24 43.64 34.90 31.25
C LYS A 24 42.48 34.31 30.42
N ASP A 25 41.69 33.45 31.04
CA ASP A 25 40.53 32.77 30.42
C ASP A 25 39.23 33.60 30.42
N VAL A 26 39.24 34.83 30.97
CA VAL A 26 38.06 35.70 31.10
C VAL A 26 38.27 37.03 30.40
N CYS A 27 37.40 37.41 29.46
CA CYS A 27 37.49 38.69 28.78
C CYS A 27 37.31 39.87 29.77
N PRO A 28 38.23 40.85 29.84
CA PRO A 28 38.13 41.98 30.77
C PRO A 28 37.01 42.97 30.40
N ALA A 29 36.58 43.01 29.13
CA ALA A 29 35.56 43.95 28.67
C ALA A 29 34.13 43.41 28.82
N CYS A 30 33.85 42.19 28.32
CA CYS A 30 32.49 41.63 28.30
C CYS A 30 32.30 40.43 29.24
N GLY A 31 33.33 40.01 29.98
CA GLY A 31 33.22 39.01 31.03
C GLY A 31 33.02 37.56 30.57
N ILE A 32 33.07 37.26 29.27
CA ILE A 32 32.92 35.87 28.80
C ILE A 32 34.13 35.02 29.21
N VAL A 33 33.87 33.75 29.52
CA VAL A 33 34.93 32.75 29.77
C VAL A 33 35.20 32.02 28.46
N TYR A 34 36.41 32.13 27.91
CA TYR A 34 36.72 31.63 26.56
C TYR A 34 36.55 30.12 26.43
N SER A 35 36.96 29.36 27.45
CA SER A 35 36.79 27.91 27.50
C SER A 35 35.33 27.46 27.48
N LYS A 36 34.41 28.22 28.10
CA LYS A 36 32.98 27.93 28.07
C LYS A 36 32.34 28.35 26.74
N TRP A 37 32.71 29.51 26.22
CA TRP A 37 32.18 30.04 24.96
C TRP A 37 32.56 29.15 23.76
N SER A 38 33.80 28.68 23.68
CA SER A 38 34.25 27.78 22.62
C SER A 38 33.56 26.41 22.69
N ALA A 39 33.34 25.87 23.89
CA ALA A 39 32.59 24.63 24.08
C ALA A 39 31.14 24.76 23.60
N GLN A 40 30.49 25.88 23.88
CA GLN A 40 29.09 26.14 23.53
C GLN A 40 28.88 26.39 22.03
N ASN A 41 29.82 27.08 21.36
CA ASN A 41 29.78 27.24 19.89
C ASN A 41 30.15 25.96 19.14
N SER A 42 30.97 25.09 19.74
CA SER A 42 31.28 23.77 19.19
C SER A 42 30.07 22.82 19.25
N SER A 43 29.21 22.95 20.27
CA SER A 43 27.95 22.20 20.34
C SER A 43 26.86 22.79 19.45
N ALA A 44 26.78 24.12 19.29
CA ALA A 44 25.85 24.76 18.35
C ALA A 44 26.16 24.39 16.89
N SER A 45 27.43 24.45 16.47
CA SER A 45 27.86 24.02 15.12
C SER A 45 27.74 22.52 14.88
N ARG A 46 27.78 21.68 15.92
CA ARG A 46 27.49 20.24 15.83
C ARG A 46 26.01 19.92 15.73
N MET A 47 25.13 20.79 16.22
CA MET A 47 23.67 20.61 16.11
C MET A 47 23.21 20.99 14.70
N ASP A 48 23.70 22.13 14.19
CA ASP A 48 23.39 22.64 12.83
C ASP A 48 23.86 21.66 11.73
N ASN A 49 25.07 21.09 11.87
CA ASN A 49 25.55 20.03 10.96
C ASN A 49 24.80 18.69 11.11
N ARG A 50 24.23 18.39 12.29
CA ARG A 50 23.43 17.17 12.49
C ARG A 50 22.07 17.30 11.85
N ASP A 51 21.43 18.46 11.98
CA ASP A 51 20.12 18.71 11.41
C ASP A 51 20.18 18.71 9.87
N GLN A 52 21.28 19.23 9.29
CA GLN A 52 21.54 19.13 7.84
C GLN A 52 21.92 17.71 7.35
N GLU A 53 22.70 16.93 8.10
CA GLU A 53 23.01 15.53 7.71
C GLU A 53 21.84 14.55 7.92
N ILE A 54 20.91 14.85 8.82
CA ILE A 54 19.71 14.03 9.07
C ILE A 54 18.66 14.28 7.98
N GLU A 55 18.46 15.53 7.52
CA GLU A 55 17.55 15.83 6.40
C GLU A 55 18.00 15.19 5.07
N ASP A 56 19.31 15.08 4.81
CA ASP A 56 19.84 14.58 3.53
C ASP A 56 19.95 13.04 3.47
N LYS A 57 19.85 12.33 4.61
CA LYS A 57 19.86 10.85 4.69
C LYS A 57 18.48 10.22 4.86
N ASP A 58 17.53 10.91 5.48
CA ASP A 58 16.15 10.43 5.65
C ASP A 58 15.30 10.60 4.38
N THR A 59 15.87 11.21 3.33
CA THR A 59 15.26 11.33 2.00
C THR A 59 15.71 10.26 1.02
N ILE A 60 16.10 9.06 1.47
CA ILE A 60 15.79 7.86 0.69
C ILE A 60 14.26 7.79 0.65
N SER A 61 13.70 8.34 -0.42
CA SER A 61 12.28 8.65 -0.54
C SER A 61 11.44 7.43 -0.13
N VAL A 62 10.45 7.62 0.74
CA VAL A 62 9.49 6.58 1.12
C VAL A 62 8.96 5.86 -0.13
N TRP A 63 8.82 6.59 -1.24
CA TRP A 63 8.46 6.06 -2.56
C TRP A 63 9.47 5.08 -3.16
N GLU A 64 10.76 5.32 -3.01
CA GLU A 64 11.81 4.41 -3.46
C GLU A 64 11.82 3.12 -2.64
N SER A 65 11.61 3.23 -1.33
CA SER A 65 11.49 2.07 -0.45
C SER A 65 10.26 1.22 -0.80
N ILE A 66 9.11 1.86 -1.06
CA ILE A 66 7.89 1.17 -1.50
C ILE A 66 8.12 0.50 -2.87
N LYS A 67 8.71 1.21 -3.84
CA LYS A 67 9.02 0.64 -5.16
C LYS A 67 9.97 -0.55 -5.03
N ALA A 68 11.04 -0.43 -4.25
CA ALA A 68 11.98 -1.52 -4.02
C ALA A 68 11.28 -2.74 -3.40
N GLN A 69 10.36 -2.52 -2.47
CA GLN A 69 9.61 -3.60 -1.83
C GLN A 69 8.71 -4.36 -2.83
N PHE A 70 7.87 -3.65 -3.60
CA PHE A 70 6.91 -4.28 -4.52
C PHE A 70 7.51 -4.75 -5.86
N LEU A 71 8.66 -4.20 -6.27
CA LEU A 71 9.35 -4.62 -7.49
C LEU A 71 10.52 -5.57 -7.23
N SER A 72 10.76 -5.94 -5.97
CA SER A 72 11.80 -6.91 -5.63
C SER A 72 11.48 -8.28 -6.24
N VAL A 73 12.52 -8.89 -6.79
CA VAL A 73 12.50 -10.24 -7.34
C VAL A 73 13.47 -11.08 -6.51
N PRO A 74 13.07 -12.27 -6.03
CA PRO A 74 14.00 -13.14 -5.29
C PRO A 74 15.21 -13.51 -6.16
N TYR A 75 16.39 -13.46 -5.55
CA TYR A 75 17.68 -13.66 -6.23
C TYR A 75 17.87 -15.07 -6.81
N GLN A 76 17.19 -16.08 -6.25
CA GLN A 76 17.24 -17.45 -6.75
C GLN A 76 15.83 -17.96 -7.01
N VAL A 77 15.48 -18.09 -8.28
CA VAL A 77 14.27 -18.78 -8.73
C VAL A 77 14.74 -19.96 -9.57
N ASP A 78 14.32 -21.17 -9.23
CA ASP A 78 14.64 -22.33 -10.05
C ASP A 78 13.89 -22.29 -11.39
N ARG A 79 14.42 -22.99 -12.38
CA ARG A 79 13.86 -23.00 -13.74
C ARG A 79 12.41 -23.51 -13.78
N ASN A 80 12.05 -24.46 -12.93
CA ASN A 80 10.71 -25.05 -12.91
C ASN A 80 9.69 -24.05 -12.35
N THR A 81 10.03 -23.37 -11.25
CA THR A 81 9.22 -22.29 -10.67
C THR A 81 9.02 -21.17 -11.66
N PHE A 82 10.05 -20.77 -12.41
CA PHE A 82 9.89 -19.75 -13.45
C PHE A 82 8.86 -20.15 -14.51
N TYR A 83 8.96 -21.35 -15.08
CA TYR A 83 7.96 -21.82 -16.06
C TYR A 83 6.57 -22.00 -15.45
N GLY A 84 6.48 -22.42 -14.19
CA GLY A 84 5.22 -22.45 -13.45
C GLY A 84 4.58 -21.07 -13.32
N ARG A 85 5.37 -20.03 -13.02
CA ARG A 85 4.89 -18.65 -12.97
C ARG A 85 4.47 -18.13 -14.35
N VAL A 86 5.20 -18.46 -15.41
CA VAL A 86 4.79 -18.12 -16.79
C VAL A 86 3.46 -18.78 -17.14
N LEU A 87 3.28 -20.07 -16.81
CA LEU A 87 2.02 -20.78 -17.02
C LEU A 87 0.88 -20.13 -16.23
N ALA A 88 1.09 -19.84 -14.95
CA ALA A 88 0.12 -19.16 -14.11
C ALA A 88 -0.28 -17.80 -14.68
N PHE A 89 0.69 -17.01 -15.15
CA PHE A 89 0.43 -15.73 -15.81
C PHE A 89 -0.44 -15.91 -17.07
N CYS A 90 -0.12 -16.87 -17.95
CA CYS A 90 -0.92 -17.12 -19.14
C CYS A 90 -2.36 -17.55 -18.81
N VAL A 91 -2.54 -18.40 -17.80
CA VAL A 91 -3.87 -18.81 -17.34
C VAL A 91 -4.65 -17.61 -16.81
N CYS A 92 -4.07 -16.81 -15.90
CA CYS A 92 -4.71 -15.60 -15.37
C CYS A 92 -5.00 -14.58 -16.47
N PHE A 93 -4.12 -14.45 -17.47
CA PHE A 93 -4.33 -13.54 -18.60
C PHE A 93 -5.55 -13.93 -19.43
N ILE A 94 -5.62 -15.20 -19.85
CA ILE A 94 -6.76 -15.72 -20.62
C ILE A 94 -8.04 -15.58 -19.82
N TRP A 95 -8.01 -15.98 -18.54
CA TRP A 95 -9.20 -16.00 -17.71
C TRP A 95 -9.69 -14.59 -17.38
N GLY A 96 -8.80 -13.67 -17.03
CA GLY A 96 -9.18 -12.28 -16.74
C GLY A 96 -9.68 -11.56 -18.00
N TRP A 97 -9.11 -11.87 -19.17
CA TRP A 97 -9.63 -11.34 -20.43
C TRP A 97 -11.05 -11.86 -20.71
N SER A 98 -11.34 -13.13 -20.40
CA SER A 98 -12.70 -13.67 -20.56
C SER A 98 -13.72 -12.91 -19.69
N PHE A 99 -13.37 -12.54 -18.45
CA PHE A 99 -14.24 -11.74 -17.58
C PHE A 99 -14.43 -10.31 -18.10
N ILE A 100 -13.35 -9.67 -18.57
CA ILE A 100 -13.41 -8.30 -19.12
C ILE A 100 -14.28 -8.26 -20.38
N LEU A 101 -14.11 -9.24 -21.29
CA LEU A 101 -14.90 -9.31 -22.51
C LEU A 101 -16.35 -9.74 -22.27
N GLY A 102 -16.62 -10.52 -21.22
CA GLY A 102 -17.97 -10.92 -20.82
C GLY A 102 -18.82 -9.74 -20.35
N GLY A 103 -18.20 -8.66 -19.86
CA GLY A 103 -18.92 -7.49 -19.37
C GLY A 103 -19.69 -7.77 -18.08
N ILE A 104 -20.69 -6.94 -17.78
CA ILE A 104 -21.56 -7.11 -16.60
C ILE A 104 -22.69 -8.08 -16.96
N ASP A 105 -22.38 -9.37 -17.01
CA ASP A 105 -23.33 -10.44 -17.29
C ASP A 105 -23.31 -11.51 -16.19
N TRP A 106 -24.47 -11.82 -15.63
CA TRP A 106 -24.60 -12.83 -14.58
C TRP A 106 -24.32 -14.23 -15.09
N GLN A 107 -24.71 -14.58 -16.32
CA GLN A 107 -24.54 -15.95 -16.80
C GLN A 107 -23.05 -16.29 -16.93
N SER A 108 -22.26 -15.37 -17.47
CA SER A 108 -20.81 -15.51 -17.58
C SER A 108 -20.10 -15.45 -16.23
N ILE A 109 -20.52 -14.55 -15.33
CA ILE A 109 -19.81 -14.27 -14.07
C ILE A 109 -20.30 -15.19 -12.94
N GLY A 110 -21.60 -15.18 -12.65
CA GLY A 110 -22.22 -15.98 -11.59
C GLY A 110 -22.16 -17.49 -11.85
N GLY A 111 -22.12 -17.90 -13.12
CA GLY A 111 -21.88 -19.29 -13.52
C GLY A 111 -20.41 -19.73 -13.44
N SER A 112 -19.48 -18.82 -13.13
CA SER A 112 -18.05 -19.11 -13.21
C SER A 112 -17.54 -19.95 -12.03
N PHE A 113 -16.49 -20.72 -12.27
CA PHE A 113 -15.80 -21.46 -11.21
C PHE A 113 -15.26 -20.53 -10.10
N LEU A 114 -14.80 -19.33 -10.45
CA LEU A 114 -14.22 -18.40 -9.48
C LEU A 114 -15.30 -17.76 -8.59
N HIS A 115 -16.48 -17.48 -9.13
CA HIS A 115 -17.62 -17.04 -8.32
C HIS A 115 -17.91 -18.03 -7.19
N ASN A 116 -17.93 -19.33 -7.50
CA ASN A 116 -18.13 -20.38 -6.50
C ASN A 116 -17.01 -20.45 -5.44
N ILE A 117 -15.78 -20.04 -5.78
CA ILE A 117 -14.68 -19.91 -4.80
C ILE A 117 -14.85 -18.66 -3.94
N ASN A 118 -15.33 -17.56 -4.50
CA ASN A 118 -15.52 -16.31 -3.78
C ASN A 118 -16.68 -16.38 -2.78
N LEU A 119 -17.69 -17.17 -3.12
CA LEU A 119 -18.95 -17.26 -2.40
C LEU A 119 -18.84 -17.61 -0.90
N PRO A 120 -18.04 -18.60 -0.46
CA PRO A 120 -17.88 -18.89 0.97
C PRO A 120 -17.22 -17.74 1.73
N PHE A 121 -16.31 -17.00 1.09
CA PHE A 121 -15.70 -15.82 1.69
C PHE A 121 -16.73 -14.69 1.81
N HIS A 122 -17.60 -14.53 0.82
CA HIS A 122 -18.74 -13.61 0.92
C HIS A 122 -19.62 -13.94 2.12
N GLU A 123 -20.08 -15.19 2.26
CA GLU A 123 -20.94 -15.57 3.38
C GLU A 123 -20.22 -15.41 4.74
N PHE A 124 -18.94 -15.76 4.80
CA PHE A 124 -18.13 -15.54 6.01
C PHE A 124 -18.01 -14.05 6.37
N GLY A 125 -17.90 -13.17 5.37
CA GLY A 125 -17.86 -11.72 5.56
C GLY A 125 -19.06 -11.20 6.34
N HIS A 126 -20.27 -11.70 6.06
CA HIS A 126 -21.46 -11.32 6.83
C HIS A 126 -21.34 -11.64 8.32
N LEU A 127 -20.78 -12.81 8.65
CA LEU A 127 -20.55 -13.25 10.02
C LEU A 127 -19.46 -12.44 10.69
N LEU A 128 -18.36 -12.19 9.98
CA LEU A 128 -17.20 -11.45 10.49
C LEU A 128 -17.59 -10.02 10.91
N PHE A 129 -18.41 -9.35 10.10
CA PHE A 129 -18.81 -7.96 10.35
C PHE A 129 -20.14 -7.82 11.10
N MET A 130 -20.79 -8.94 11.47
CA MET A 130 -22.03 -8.95 12.26
C MET A 130 -21.97 -8.10 13.55
N PRO A 131 -20.88 -8.13 14.35
CA PRO A 131 -20.82 -7.36 15.59
C PRO A 131 -20.89 -5.84 15.40
N LEU A 132 -20.61 -5.34 14.20
CA LEU A 132 -20.68 -3.90 13.88
C LEU A 132 -22.09 -3.42 13.52
N GLY A 133 -23.08 -4.32 13.52
CA GLY A 133 -24.48 -4.02 13.25
C GLY A 133 -24.91 -4.34 11.82
N ARG A 134 -26.19 -4.13 11.53
CA ARG A 134 -26.85 -4.64 10.30
C ARG A 134 -26.20 -4.15 9.01
N PHE A 135 -25.90 -2.85 8.90
CA PHE A 135 -25.29 -2.30 7.69
C PHE A 135 -23.94 -2.98 7.39
N TRP A 136 -23.07 -3.07 8.39
CA TRP A 136 -21.75 -3.67 8.28
C TRP A 136 -21.81 -5.17 8.05
N SER A 137 -22.78 -5.87 8.65
CA SER A 137 -23.02 -7.29 8.36
C SER A 137 -23.35 -7.49 6.88
N ILE A 138 -24.27 -6.73 6.30
CA ILE A 138 -24.65 -6.85 4.88
C ILE A 138 -23.48 -6.44 3.97
N LEU A 139 -22.83 -5.31 4.22
CA LEU A 139 -21.65 -4.86 3.47
C LEU A 139 -20.49 -5.86 3.58
N GLY A 140 -20.38 -6.53 4.72
CA GLY A 140 -19.30 -7.42 5.10
C GLY A 140 -19.05 -8.54 4.09
N GLY A 141 -20.09 -9.03 3.40
CA GLY A 141 -19.92 -10.10 2.42
C GLY A 141 -19.06 -9.68 1.24
N SER A 142 -19.51 -8.66 0.50
CA SER A 142 -18.72 -8.10 -0.63
C SER A 142 -17.40 -7.51 -0.16
N LEU A 143 -17.37 -6.87 1.02
CA LEU A 143 -16.17 -6.25 1.57
C LEU A 143 -15.09 -7.30 1.87
N PHE A 144 -15.42 -8.38 2.58
CA PHE A 144 -14.44 -9.41 2.91
C PHE A 144 -13.95 -10.17 1.67
N GLN A 145 -14.87 -10.45 0.74
CA GLN A 145 -14.55 -11.05 -0.56
C GLN A 145 -13.45 -10.24 -1.31
N ILE A 146 -13.50 -8.91 -1.26
CA ILE A 146 -12.47 -8.02 -1.87
C ILE A 146 -11.21 -7.91 -0.99
N LEU A 147 -11.37 -7.79 0.33
CA LEU A 147 -10.24 -7.58 1.24
C LEU A 147 -9.33 -8.80 1.37
N LEU A 148 -9.89 -10.02 1.32
CA LEU A 148 -9.14 -11.24 1.53
C LEU A 148 -7.95 -11.37 0.54
N PRO A 149 -8.12 -11.24 -0.78
CA PRO A 149 -6.99 -11.24 -1.71
C PRO A 149 -5.96 -10.15 -1.39
N LEU A 150 -6.37 -8.96 -0.96
CA LEU A 150 -5.44 -7.88 -0.59
C LEU A 150 -4.62 -8.23 0.67
N LEU A 151 -5.22 -8.89 1.66
CA LEU A 151 -4.50 -9.36 2.84
C LEU A 151 -3.46 -10.43 2.47
N ILE A 152 -3.83 -11.36 1.58
CA ILE A 152 -2.91 -12.39 1.08
C ILE A 152 -1.80 -11.77 0.23
N LEU A 153 -2.11 -10.76 -0.59
CA LEU A 153 -1.13 -9.96 -1.34
C LEU A 153 -0.07 -9.37 -0.41
N LEU A 154 -0.49 -8.73 0.69
CA LEU A 154 0.42 -8.19 1.69
C LEU A 154 1.25 -9.29 2.37
N GLY A 155 0.65 -10.45 2.63
CA GLY A 155 1.37 -11.63 3.11
C GLY A 155 2.48 -12.06 2.16
N PHE A 156 2.18 -12.21 0.87
CA PHE A 156 3.16 -12.59 -0.14
C PHE A 156 4.25 -11.55 -0.32
N SER A 157 3.89 -10.26 -0.43
CA SER A 157 4.89 -9.21 -0.66
C SER A 157 5.75 -8.98 0.57
N LEU A 158 5.14 -8.75 1.74
CA LEU A 158 5.88 -8.26 2.91
C LEU A 158 6.64 -9.39 3.62
N HIS A 159 6.02 -10.56 3.77
CA HIS A 159 6.57 -11.66 4.57
C HIS A 159 7.34 -12.67 3.72
N GLN A 160 6.76 -13.09 2.59
CA GLN A 160 7.36 -14.13 1.74
C GLN A 160 8.30 -13.55 0.67
N LYS A 161 8.28 -12.22 0.48
CA LYS A 161 9.01 -11.53 -0.60
C LYS A 161 8.71 -12.11 -1.99
N ASP A 162 7.51 -12.66 -2.18
CA ASP A 162 7.02 -13.16 -3.46
C ASP A 162 6.05 -12.17 -4.10
N ASN A 163 6.61 -11.17 -4.80
CA ASN A 163 5.79 -10.19 -5.49
C ASN A 163 5.06 -10.77 -6.71
N PHE A 164 5.48 -11.91 -7.26
CA PHE A 164 4.73 -12.55 -8.33
C PHE A 164 3.42 -13.11 -7.77
N GLY A 165 3.48 -13.87 -6.66
CA GLY A 165 2.29 -14.31 -5.93
C GLY A 165 1.39 -13.14 -5.52
N ALA A 166 1.99 -12.05 -5.03
CA ALA A 166 1.26 -10.82 -4.70
C ALA A 166 0.51 -10.23 -5.91
N SER A 167 1.14 -10.20 -7.09
CA SER A 167 0.48 -9.72 -8.32
C SER A 167 -0.72 -10.57 -8.72
N ILE A 168 -0.66 -11.89 -8.53
CA ILE A 168 -1.81 -12.79 -8.78
C ILE A 168 -2.94 -12.53 -7.78
N MET A 169 -2.62 -12.18 -6.53
CA MET A 169 -3.65 -11.79 -5.57
C MET A 169 -4.30 -10.45 -5.92
N LEU A 170 -3.56 -9.52 -6.54
CA LEU A 170 -4.13 -8.28 -7.09
C LEU A 170 -5.10 -8.58 -8.24
N TRP A 171 -4.75 -9.54 -9.10
CA TRP A 171 -5.65 -10.03 -10.17
C TRP A 171 -6.95 -10.59 -9.58
N TRP A 172 -6.85 -11.42 -8.53
CA TRP A 172 -8.03 -11.98 -7.87
C TRP A 172 -8.88 -10.91 -7.19
N CYS A 173 -8.26 -9.90 -6.56
CA CYS A 173 -8.98 -8.72 -6.06
C CYS A 173 -9.77 -8.02 -7.18
N GLY A 174 -9.12 -7.78 -8.33
CA GLY A 174 -9.79 -7.21 -9.50
C GLY A 174 -10.96 -8.06 -10.00
N GLN A 175 -10.79 -9.39 -10.03
CA GLN A 175 -11.88 -10.28 -10.40
C GLN A 175 -13.04 -10.21 -9.42
N ASN A 176 -12.81 -10.07 -8.10
CA ASN A 176 -13.89 -9.92 -7.12
C ASN A 176 -14.73 -8.66 -7.35
N PHE A 177 -14.12 -7.56 -7.80
CA PHE A 177 -14.85 -6.35 -8.21
C PHE A 177 -15.70 -6.55 -9.46
N ILE A 178 -15.22 -7.35 -10.43
CA ILE A 178 -16.03 -7.77 -11.58
C ILE A 178 -17.15 -8.72 -11.12
N ASP A 179 -16.85 -9.66 -10.23
CA ASP A 179 -17.75 -10.70 -9.72
C ASP A 179 -19.03 -10.14 -9.11
N ILE A 180 -18.89 -9.10 -8.29
CA ILE A 180 -20.03 -8.44 -7.64
C ILE A 180 -20.78 -7.48 -8.56
N SER A 181 -20.24 -7.13 -9.73
CA SER A 181 -20.84 -6.08 -10.58
C SER A 181 -22.23 -6.44 -11.13
N PRO A 182 -22.53 -7.67 -11.59
CA PRO A 182 -23.90 -8.02 -12.00
C PRO A 182 -24.85 -8.07 -10.81
N TYR A 183 -24.35 -8.46 -9.63
CA TYR A 183 -25.13 -8.46 -8.39
C TYR A 183 -25.50 -7.04 -7.92
N ILE A 184 -24.60 -6.07 -8.12
CA ILE A 184 -24.91 -4.64 -7.93
C ILE A 184 -25.94 -4.17 -8.95
N ALA A 185 -25.78 -4.55 -10.23
CA ALA A 185 -26.69 -4.13 -11.30
C ALA A 185 -28.13 -4.62 -11.06
N ASP A 186 -28.29 -5.84 -10.54
CA ASP A 186 -29.58 -6.44 -10.23
C ASP A 186 -30.26 -5.86 -8.97
N ALA A 187 -29.57 -5.08 -8.13
CA ALA A 187 -30.05 -4.68 -6.81
C ALA A 187 -31.43 -3.98 -6.78
N GLN A 188 -31.87 -3.36 -7.89
CA GLN A 188 -33.20 -2.77 -8.02
C GLN A 188 -34.29 -3.82 -8.31
N VAL A 189 -33.99 -4.80 -9.16
CA VAL A 189 -34.94 -5.83 -9.64
C VAL A 189 -34.93 -7.06 -8.72
N ARG A 190 -33.78 -7.39 -8.15
CA ARG A 190 -33.55 -8.50 -7.21
C ARG A 190 -33.94 -9.86 -7.78
N ALA A 191 -33.71 -10.06 -9.09
CA ALA A 191 -34.08 -11.28 -9.80
C ALA A 191 -33.01 -12.38 -9.71
N LEU A 192 -31.79 -12.06 -9.29
CA LEU A 192 -30.71 -13.04 -9.23
C LEU A 192 -30.95 -14.09 -8.13
N PRO A 193 -30.63 -15.37 -8.40
CA PRO A 193 -30.81 -16.44 -7.44
C PRO A 193 -29.86 -16.25 -6.25
N LEU A 194 -30.43 -16.19 -5.04
CA LEU A 194 -29.65 -16.10 -3.81
C LEU A 194 -29.24 -17.49 -3.30
N ILE A 195 -28.11 -17.55 -2.61
CA ILE A 195 -27.65 -18.76 -1.94
C ILE A 195 -28.74 -19.27 -0.98
N LEU A 196 -28.92 -20.59 -0.92
CA LEU A 196 -29.90 -21.28 -0.07
C LEU A 196 -31.37 -20.91 -0.34
N ASN A 197 -31.70 -20.38 -1.54
CA ASN A 197 -33.05 -19.87 -1.85
C ASN A 197 -33.54 -18.86 -0.81
N LYS A 198 -32.63 -18.06 -0.23
CA LYS A 198 -33.03 -16.92 0.59
C LYS A 198 -33.93 -16.01 -0.26
N GLY A 199 -34.99 -15.46 0.34
CA GLY A 199 -35.93 -14.59 -0.39
C GLY A 199 -35.30 -13.24 -0.77
N GLU A 200 -35.94 -12.47 -1.64
CA GLU A 200 -35.47 -11.15 -2.15
C GLU A 200 -35.06 -10.14 -1.05
N GLN A 201 -35.58 -10.32 0.17
CA GLN A 201 -35.20 -9.50 1.34
C GLN A 201 -33.76 -9.72 1.80
N SER A 202 -33.12 -10.81 1.36
CA SER A 202 -31.71 -11.12 1.65
C SER A 202 -30.75 -10.60 0.57
N HIS A 203 -31.22 -9.85 -0.42
CA HIS A 203 -30.36 -9.28 -1.45
C HIS A 203 -29.51 -8.13 -0.88
N ASP A 204 -28.20 -8.35 -0.75
CA ASP A 204 -27.29 -7.46 -0.04
C ASP A 204 -27.22 -6.08 -0.65
N TRP A 205 -26.88 -5.99 -1.94
CA TRP A 205 -26.80 -4.72 -2.64
C TRP A 205 -28.13 -4.00 -2.76
N GLY A 206 -29.25 -4.73 -2.94
CA GLY A 206 -30.59 -4.16 -2.87
C GLY A 206 -30.85 -3.49 -1.53
N ASN A 207 -30.48 -4.15 -0.43
CA ASN A 207 -30.62 -3.60 0.92
C ASN A 207 -29.66 -2.42 1.17
N LEU A 208 -28.38 -2.52 0.81
CA LEU A 208 -27.39 -1.45 0.99
C LEU A 208 -27.78 -0.19 0.23
N LEU A 209 -28.21 -0.31 -1.02
CA LEU A 209 -28.62 0.82 -1.83
C LEU A 209 -29.97 1.39 -1.37
N THR A 210 -30.86 0.58 -0.82
CA THR A 210 -32.08 1.08 -0.15
C THR A 210 -31.73 1.87 1.10
N MET A 211 -30.87 1.32 1.98
CA MET A 211 -30.46 1.95 3.23
C MET A 211 -29.72 3.28 3.01
N THR A 212 -28.99 3.41 1.91
CA THR A 212 -28.24 4.62 1.56
C THR A 212 -29.00 5.57 0.63
N GLY A 213 -30.20 5.22 0.17
CA GLY A 213 -31.00 6.04 -0.75
C GLY A 213 -30.48 6.09 -2.20
N ASN A 214 -29.69 5.11 -2.63
CA ASN A 214 -29.02 5.06 -3.94
C ASN A 214 -29.56 3.98 -4.88
N LEU A 215 -30.77 3.46 -4.64
CA LEU A 215 -31.33 2.36 -5.43
C LEU A 215 -31.52 2.69 -6.93
N GLN A 216 -31.62 3.97 -7.28
CA GLN A 216 -31.70 4.44 -8.67
C GLN A 216 -30.34 4.51 -9.39
N HIS A 217 -29.23 4.28 -8.68
CA HIS A 217 -27.87 4.37 -9.20
C HIS A 217 -27.19 3.00 -9.38
N THR A 218 -27.94 1.90 -9.35
CA THR A 218 -27.42 0.52 -9.45
C THR A 218 -26.46 0.33 -10.62
N GLN A 219 -26.87 0.71 -11.83
CA GLN A 219 -26.05 0.53 -13.02
C GLN A 219 -24.75 1.34 -12.97
N ALA A 220 -24.80 2.56 -12.45
CA ALA A 220 -23.61 3.40 -12.31
C ALA A 220 -22.60 2.78 -11.33
N ILE A 221 -23.08 2.29 -10.19
CA ILE A 221 -22.23 1.65 -9.16
C ILE A 221 -21.68 0.32 -9.69
N ALA A 222 -22.48 -0.46 -10.42
CA ALA A 222 -22.04 -1.69 -11.08
C ALA A 222 -20.93 -1.42 -12.10
N ASN A 223 -21.09 -0.40 -12.95
CA ASN A 223 -20.07 0.01 -13.92
C ASN A 223 -18.78 0.47 -13.25
N ILE A 224 -18.88 1.20 -12.13
CA ILE A 224 -17.71 1.62 -11.33
C ILE A 224 -17.00 0.38 -10.79
N SER A 225 -17.72 -0.55 -10.17
CA SER A 225 -17.15 -1.80 -9.66
C SER A 225 -16.44 -2.58 -10.77
N PHE A 226 -17.11 -2.79 -11.90
CA PHE A 226 -16.54 -3.48 -13.06
C PHE A 226 -15.27 -2.78 -13.57
N SER A 227 -15.30 -1.44 -13.67
CA SER A 227 -14.16 -0.65 -14.16
C SER A 227 -12.96 -0.72 -13.22
N ILE A 228 -13.19 -0.67 -11.90
CA ILE A 228 -12.15 -0.88 -10.89
C ILE A 228 -11.55 -2.29 -11.05
N GLY A 229 -12.40 -3.30 -11.20
CA GLY A 229 -11.95 -4.68 -11.40
C GLY A 229 -11.08 -4.85 -12.64
N CYS A 230 -11.50 -4.27 -13.77
CA CYS A 230 -10.70 -4.24 -15.00
C CYS A 230 -9.35 -3.57 -14.77
N LEU A 231 -9.33 -2.39 -14.15
CA LEU A 231 -8.10 -1.64 -13.88
C LEU A 231 -7.13 -2.44 -13.02
N LEU A 232 -7.60 -3.08 -11.94
CA LEU A 232 -6.77 -3.90 -11.07
C LEU A 232 -6.19 -5.12 -11.79
N ILE A 233 -6.97 -5.78 -12.64
CA ILE A 233 -6.50 -6.88 -13.50
C ILE A 233 -5.41 -6.38 -14.46
N PHE A 234 -5.59 -5.23 -15.12
CA PHE A 234 -4.58 -4.65 -16.00
C PHE A 234 -3.28 -4.30 -15.26
N VAL A 235 -3.38 -3.68 -14.09
CA VAL A 235 -2.21 -3.37 -13.24
C VAL A 235 -1.49 -4.66 -12.84
N SER A 236 -2.23 -5.70 -12.47
CA SER A 236 -1.66 -7.02 -12.19
C SER A 236 -0.89 -7.56 -13.38
N TYR A 237 -1.43 -7.51 -14.60
CA TYR A 237 -0.73 -8.00 -15.79
C TYR A 237 0.60 -7.29 -16.04
N ILE A 238 0.59 -5.95 -15.93
CA ILE A 238 1.80 -5.14 -16.10
C ILE A 238 2.83 -5.54 -15.03
N TRP A 239 2.39 -5.70 -13.78
CA TRP A 239 3.26 -6.04 -12.66
C TRP A 239 3.83 -7.46 -12.79
N SER A 240 3.01 -8.48 -13.07
CA SER A 240 3.46 -9.85 -13.29
C SER A 240 4.43 -9.95 -14.47
N ALA A 241 4.12 -9.29 -15.60
CA ALA A 241 4.98 -9.29 -16.79
C ALA A 241 6.34 -8.66 -16.48
N TYR A 242 6.37 -7.53 -15.77
CA TYR A 242 7.61 -6.89 -15.32
C TYR A 242 8.44 -7.86 -14.46
N LEU A 243 7.83 -8.51 -13.46
CA LEU A 243 8.53 -9.44 -12.57
C LEU A 243 9.09 -10.64 -13.32
N LEU A 244 8.34 -11.21 -14.27
CA LEU A 244 8.80 -12.32 -15.11
C LEU A 244 9.99 -11.92 -16.01
N ILE A 245 9.96 -10.71 -16.59
CA ILE A 245 11.07 -10.20 -17.39
C ILE A 245 12.34 -10.07 -16.54
N GLN A 246 12.22 -9.55 -15.31
CA GLN A 246 13.38 -9.42 -14.42
C GLN A 246 13.89 -10.80 -13.94
N GLN A 247 12.99 -11.74 -13.63
CA GLN A 247 13.37 -13.13 -13.29
C GLN A 247 14.14 -13.82 -14.42
N LYS A 248 13.71 -13.62 -15.67
CA LYS A 248 14.38 -14.19 -16.84
C LYS A 248 15.81 -13.69 -16.98
N LYS A 249 16.07 -12.41 -16.70
CA LYS A 249 17.44 -11.84 -16.76
C LYS A 249 18.36 -12.48 -15.73
N VAL A 250 17.87 -12.68 -14.51
CA VAL A 250 18.65 -13.33 -13.43
C VAL A 250 18.96 -14.79 -13.78
N LEU A 251 18.01 -15.52 -14.39
CA LEU A 251 18.21 -16.90 -14.83
C LEU A 251 19.22 -17.09 -15.98
N GLN A 252 19.53 -16.02 -16.72
CA GLN A 252 20.46 -16.05 -17.84
C GLN A 252 21.91 -15.69 -17.45
N GLN A 253 22.11 -15.24 -16.21
CA GLN A 253 23.42 -14.96 -15.61
C GLN A 253 23.98 -16.21 -14.93
#